data_AF-Q13AV0-F1
#
_entry.id   AF-Q13AV0-F1
#
_cell.length_a   1.000
_cell.length_b   1.000
_cell.length_c   1.000
_cell.angle_alpha   90.00
_cell.angle_beta   90.00
_cell.angle_gamma   90.00
#
_symmetry.space_group_name_H-M   'P 1'
#
loop_
_entity.id
_entity.type
_entity.pdbx_description
1 polymer ?
#
loop_
_entity_poly.entity_id
_entity_poly.type
_entity_poly.pdbx_seq_one_letter_code
_entity_poly.pdbx_strand_id
1 'polypeptide(L)' 'MALKEWSVRAARLMVGIPDYQTYVEHRQEQHPDKPIMSYDEFFVERQNARFAVGKGRFRGCC' A
#
# COMPACT_ATOMS: atom_id res chain seq x y z
N MET A 1 13.22 4.26 21.01
CA MET A 1 11.97 4.64 20.31
C MET A 1 11.61 3.57 19.27
N ALA A 2 11.35 2.33 19.70
CA ALA A 2 11.10 1.20 18.78
C ALA A 2 9.68 0.62 18.92
N LEU A 3 9.08 0.73 20.11
CA LEU A 3 7.76 0.17 20.40
C LEU A 3 6.64 0.90 19.64
N LYS A 4 6.70 2.24 19.59
CA LYS A 4 5.68 3.07 18.92
C LYS A 4 5.59 2.78 17.41
N GLU A 5 6.73 2.62 16.75
CA GLU A 5 6.78 2.32 15.31
C GLU A 5 6.24 0.93 15.00
N TRP A 6 6.55 -0.05 15.86
CA TRP A 6 5.99 -1.40 15.76
C TRP A 6 4.48 -1.44 15.96
N SER A 7 3.95 -0.74 16.96
CA SER A 7 2.51 -0.66 17.20
C SER A 7 1.76 -0.01 16.03
N VAL A 8 2.33 1.05 15.42
CA VAL A 8 1.72 1.71 14.25
C VAL A 8 1.74 0.79 13.03
N ARG A 9 2.85 0.10 12.76
CA ARG A 9 2.93 -0.89 11.67
C ARG A 9 1.92 -2.02 11.88
N ALA A 10 1.82 -2.57 13.09
CA ALA A 10 0.87 -3.63 13.42
C ALA A 10 -0.59 -3.16 13.25
N ALA A 11 -0.94 -1.96 13.72
CA ALA A 11 -2.27 -1.40 13.54
C ALA A 11 -2.61 -1.15 12.06
N ARG A 12 -1.66 -0.64 11.25
CA ARG A 12 -1.84 -0.44 9.80
C ARG A 12 -2.11 -1.76 9.08
N LEU A 13 -1.39 -2.83 9.42
CA LEU A 13 -1.62 -4.17 8.89
C LEU A 13 -3.02 -4.70 9.26
N MET A 14 -3.45 -4.53 10.52
CA MET A 14 -4.77 -4.98 10.98
C MET A 14 -5.94 -4.28 10.25
N VAL A 15 -5.78 -3.00 9.89
CA VAL A 15 -6.79 -2.23 9.15
C VAL A 15 -6.70 -2.48 7.63
N GLY A 16 -5.64 -3.16 7.17
CA GLY A 16 -5.36 -3.37 5.75
C GLY A 16 -4.98 -2.08 5.02
N ILE A 17 -4.34 -1.13 5.72
CA ILE A 17 -3.82 0.10 5.12
C ILE A 17 -2.33 -0.13 4.83
N PRO A 18 -1.96 -0.33 3.55
CA PRO A 18 -0.55 -0.43 3.19
C PRO A 18 0.13 0.92 3.39
N ASP A 19 1.34 0.88 3.94
CA ASP A 19 2.18 2.05 4.16
C ASP A 19 2.83 2.49 2.84
N TYR A 20 2.83 3.80 2.56
CA TYR A 20 3.39 4.33 1.30
C TYR A 20 4.89 4.05 1.18
N GLN A 21 5.64 4.13 2.27
CA GLN A 21 7.08 3.85 2.25
C GLN A 21 7.34 2.39 1.90
N THR A 22 6.57 1.47 2.50
CA THR A 22 6.63 0.03 2.16
C THR A 22 6.25 -0.22 0.69
N TYR A 23 5.30 0.53 0.13
CA TYR A 23 4.99 0.46 -1.30
C TYR A 23 6.17 0.89 -2.18
N VAL A 24 6.81 2.01 -1.84
CA VAL A 24 7.99 2.54 -2.56
C VAL A 24 9.13 1.52 -2.54
N GLU A 25 9.47 1.01 -1.36
CA GLU A 25 10.50 -0.01 -1.17
C GLU A 25 10.21 -1.26 -2.00
N HIS A 26 8.99 -1.80 -1.90
CA HIS A 26 8.57 -2.94 -2.69
C HIS A 26 8.67 -2.68 -4.21
N ARG A 27 8.26 -1.49 -4.66
CA ARG A 27 8.33 -1.12 -6.08
C ARG A 27 9.76 -1.00 -6.57
N GLN A 28 10.65 -0.42 -5.77
CA GLN A 28 12.06 -0.30 -6.12
C GLN A 28 12.74 -1.67 -6.19
N GLU A 29 12.41 -2.58 -5.28
CA GLU A 29 13.00 -3.93 -5.23
C GLU A 29 12.45 -4.87 -6.30
N GLN A 30 11.14 -4.89 -6.50
CA GLN A 30 10.46 -5.89 -7.35
C GLN A 30 10.10 -5.36 -8.74
N HIS A 31 10.01 -4.04 -8.90
CA HIS A 31 9.57 -3.38 -10.13
C HIS A 31 10.38 -2.10 -10.46
N PRO A 32 11.73 -2.17 -10.51
CA PRO A 32 12.58 -0.99 -10.69
C PRO A 32 12.32 -0.22 -11.99
N ASP A 33 11.83 -0.90 -13.02
CA ASP A 33 11.56 -0.30 -14.34
C ASP A 33 10.19 0.40 -14.43
N LYS A 34 9.36 0.33 -13.38
CA LYS A 34 8.02 0.92 -13.38
C LYS A 34 7.99 2.21 -12.57
N PRO A 35 7.23 3.23 -13.01
CA PRO A 35 7.08 4.46 -12.25
C PRO A 35 6.43 4.18 -10.90
N ILE A 36 6.88 4.89 -9.87
CA ILE A 36 6.33 4.87 -8.52
C ILE A 36 5.23 5.93 -8.47
N MET A 37 4.02 5.53 -8.03
CA MET A 37 2.91 6.46 -7.87
C MET A 37 3.23 7.49 -6.79
N SER A 38 2.73 8.70 -6.93
CA SER A 38 2.70 9.67 -5.84
C SER A 38 1.82 9.18 -4.67
N TYR A 39 1.98 9.79 -3.50
CA TYR A 39 1.20 9.44 -2.32
C TYR A 39 -0.33 9.54 -2.56
N ASP A 40 -0.77 10.62 -3.22
CA ASP A 40 -2.19 10.86 -3.49
C ASP A 40 -2.75 9.82 -4.46
N GLU A 41 -2.01 9.51 -5.53
CA GLU A 41 -2.38 8.46 -6.49
C GLU A 41 -2.47 7.10 -5.81
N PHE A 42 -1.49 6.75 -4.97
CA PHE A 42 -1.51 5.52 -4.19
C PHE A 42 -2.73 5.46 -3.27
N PHE A 43 -3.04 6.54 -2.55
CA PHE A 43 -4.17 6.58 -1.64
C PHE A 43 -5.52 6.43 -2.37
N VAL A 44 -5.70 7.11 -3.50
CA VAL A 44 -6.89 6.97 -4.35
C VAL A 44 -6.99 5.56 -4.93
N GLU A 45 -5.88 4.96 -5.38
CA GLU A 45 -5.82 3.58 -5.87
C GLU A 45 -6.29 2.60 -4.78
N ARG A 46 -5.81 2.75 -3.53
CA ARG A 46 -6.24 1.91 -2.39
C ARG A 46 -7.72 2.03 -2.06
N GLN A 47 -8.23 3.25 -2.05
CA GLN A 47 -9.66 3.49 -1.82
C GLN A 47 -10.50 2.86 -2.92
N ASN A 48 -10.11 3.05 -4.18
CA ASN A 48 -10.79 2.43 -5.32
C ASN A 48 -10.73 0.90 -5.24
N ALA A 49 -9.58 0.31 -4.95
CA ALA A 49 -9.44 -1.14 -4.82
C ALA A 49 -10.31 -1.72 -3.69
N ARG A 50 -10.44 -1.00 -2.57
CA ARG A 50 -11.23 -1.44 -1.40
C ARG A 50 -12.73 -1.23 -1.56
N PHE A 51 -13.15 -0.11 -2.12
CA PHE A 51 -14.57 0.31 -2.17
C PHE A 51 -15.23 0.12 -3.54
N ALA A 52 -14.49 -0.16 -4.61
CA ALA A 52 -15.08 -0.53 -5.89
C ALA A 52 -15.64 -1.96 -5.83
N VAL A 53 -16.82 -2.11 -5.23
CA VAL A 53 -17.65 -3.33 -5.27
C VAL A 53 -18.16 -3.48 -6.69
N GLY A 54 -17.49 -4.28 -7.53
CA GLY A 54 -18.06 -4.64 -8.83
C GLY A 54 -17.14 -5.14 -9.93
N LYS A 55 -15.81 -5.11 -9.78
CA LYS A 55 -14.92 -5.60 -10.84
C LYS A 55 -13.79 -6.48 -10.31
N GLY A 56 -14.11 -7.59 -9.65
CA GLY A 56 -13.29 -8.81 -9.57
C GLY A 56 -11.75 -8.67 -9.55
N ARG A 57 -11.20 -7.63 -8.93
CA ARG A 57 -9.78 -7.29 -8.97
C ARG A 57 -9.24 -7.39 -7.56
N PHE A 58 -9.21 -8.62 -7.06
CA PHE A 58 -8.18 -9.01 -6.11
C PHE A 58 -6.86 -9.08 -6.92
N ARG A 59 -6.30 -7.92 -7.25
CA ARG A 59 -5.01 -7.86 -7.93
C ARG A 59 -3.95 -7.83 -6.85
N GLY A 60 -3.30 -8.97 -6.67
CA GLY A 60 -2.11 -9.07 -5.85
C GLY A 60 -0.96 -8.20 -6.37
N CYS A 61 0.06 -8.09 -5.52
CA CYS A 61 1.36 -7.43 -5.65
C CYS A 61 1.40 -5.90 -5.69
N CYS A 62 0.28 -5.20 -5.90
CA CYS A 62 0.16 -3.78 -5.57
C CYS A 62 -1.14 -3.61 -4.84
#